data_AF-A0A0A1XIF9-F1
#
_entry.id   AF-A0A0A1XIF9-F1
#
_cell.length_a   1.000
_cell.length_b   1.000
_cell.length_c   1.000
_cell.angle_alpha   90.00
_cell.angle_beta   90.00
_cell.angle_gamma   90.00
#
_symmetry.space_group_name_H-M   'P 1'
#
loop_
_entity.id
_entity.type
_entity.pdbx_description
1 polymer ?
#
loop_
_entity_poly.entity_id
_entity_poly.type
_entity_poly.pdbx_seq_one_letter_code
_entity_poly.pdbx_strand_id
1 'polypeptide(L)'
;MSRLRLIVVICYITTMAFGIPTYEVPKAKILVYYPKGFQVSIPDEEGITLFAFHGKLNEEMEGLEAGTWARDIVKKKNGRWTFNERNSKLRIGDTLYYWTYV
;
A
#
# COMPACT_ATOMS: atom_id res chain seq x y z
N MET A 1 3.66 8.02 49.31
CA MET A 1 2.73 8.16 48.16
C MET A 1 1.82 6.95 48.14
N SER A 2 0.49 7.11 48.02
CA SER A 2 -0.42 5.95 47.98
C SER A 2 -0.12 5.10 46.74
N ARG A 3 -0.19 3.78 46.86
CA ARG A 3 0.09 2.83 45.76
C ARG A 3 -0.70 3.16 44.48
N LEU A 4 -1.92 3.68 44.66
CA LEU A 4 -2.79 4.13 43.57
C LEU A 4 -2.18 5.28 42.74
N ARG A 5 -1.59 6.29 43.40
CA ARG A 5 -0.95 7.42 42.69
C ARG A 5 0.27 6.98 41.88
N LEU A 6 1.02 6.01 42.40
CA LEU A 6 2.18 5.46 41.69
C LEU A 6 1.74 4.68 40.43
N ILE A 7 0.68 3.87 40.53
CA ILE A 7 0.13 3.12 39.39
C ILE A 7 -0.34 4.06 38.28
N VAL A 8 -1.07 5.12 38.62
CA VAL A 8 -1.58 6.09 37.63
C VAL A 8 -0.43 6.80 36.90
N VAL A 9 0.62 7.19 37.62
CA VAL A 9 1.80 7.83 37.02
C VAL A 9 2.55 6.87 36.10
N ILE A 10 2.71 5.60 36.51
CA ILE A 10 3.34 4.57 35.66
C ILE A 10 2.53 4.36 34.38
N CYS A 11 1.20 4.18 34.47
CA CYS A 11 0.34 4.02 33.30
C CYS A 11 0.45 5.20 32.32
N TYR A 12 0.46 6.43 32.84
CA TYR A 12 0.58 7.63 32.02
C TYR A 12 1.95 7.75 31.32
N ILE A 13 3.03 7.41 32.02
CA ILE A 13 4.38 7.38 31.43
C ILE A 13 4.47 6.30 30.35
N THR A 14 3.88 5.12 30.60
CA THR A 14 3.89 4.04 29.62
C THR A 14 3.10 4.41 28.36
N THR A 15 1.90 5.01 28.47
CA THR A 15 1.12 5.40 27.29
C THR A 15 1.82 6.47 26.46
N MET A 16 2.51 7.42 27.10
CA MET A 16 3.34 8.41 26.42
C MET A 16 4.59 7.79 25.75
N ALA A 17 5.21 6.80 26.37
CA ALA A 17 6.42 6.17 25.86
C ALA A 17 6.17 5.25 24.66
N PHE A 18 4.99 4.64 24.54
CA PHE A 18 4.69 3.68 23.47
C PHE A 18 4.35 4.33 22.11
N GLY A 19 4.14 5.65 22.04
CA GLY A 19 3.76 6.35 20.81
C GLY A 19 2.43 5.86 20.23
N ILE A 20 1.91 6.59 19.24
CA ILE A 20 0.77 6.13 18.44
C ILE A 20 1.36 5.64 17.12
N PRO A 21 1.14 4.37 16.71
CA PRO A 21 1.59 3.91 15.42
C PRO A 21 0.92 4.74 14.32
N THR A 22 1.72 5.31 13.42
CA THR A 22 1.22 6.02 12.25
C THR A 22 0.81 5.02 11.19
N TYR A 23 -0.28 5.32 10.47
CA TYR A 23 -0.70 4.51 9.34
C TYR A 23 0.34 4.59 8.22
N GLU A 24 0.69 3.44 7.65
CA GLU A 24 1.51 3.32 6.45
C GLU A 24 0.72 2.56 5.38
N VAL A 25 0.76 3.04 4.14
CA VAL A 25 0.10 2.37 3.02
C VAL A 25 0.71 0.97 2.85
N PRO A 26 -0.10 -0.11 2.78
CA PRO A 26 0.43 -1.46 2.64
C PRO A 26 1.27 -1.61 1.37
N LYS A 27 2.40 -2.32 1.49
CA LYS A 27 3.27 -2.60 0.33
C LYS A 27 2.51 -3.41 -0.73
N ALA A 28 2.56 -2.92 -1.96
CA ALA A 28 1.93 -3.59 -3.09
C ALA A 28 2.63 -4.91 -3.44
N LYS A 29 1.84 -5.95 -3.65
CA LYS A 29 2.28 -7.23 -4.21
C LYS A 29 2.09 -7.20 -5.72
N ILE A 30 3.16 -7.45 -6.46
CA ILE A 30 3.16 -7.54 -7.92
C ILE A 30 3.28 -9.01 -8.34
N LEU A 31 2.41 -9.47 -9.24
CA LEU A 31 2.45 -10.79 -9.85
C LEU A 31 2.49 -10.62 -11.37
N VAL A 32 3.50 -11.18 -12.02
CA VAL A 32 3.65 -11.13 -13.48
C VAL A 32 3.20 -12.46 -14.08
N TYR A 33 2.41 -12.40 -15.16
CA TYR A 33 1.89 -13.57 -15.85
C TYR A 33 2.59 -13.78 -17.19
N TYR A 34 2.73 -15.04 -17.57
CA TYR A 34 3.18 -15.44 -18.91
C TYR A 34 1.99 -15.92 -19.75
N PRO A 35 1.88 -15.55 -21.04
CA PRO A 35 2.85 -14.79 -21.84
C PRO A 35 2.71 -13.26 -21.72
N LYS A 36 1.70 -12.76 -21.00
CA LYS A 36 1.42 -11.34 -20.82
C LYS A 36 0.53 -11.10 -19.61
N GLY A 37 0.53 -9.85 -19.15
CA GLY A 37 -0.27 -9.34 -18.06
C GLY A 37 0.48 -9.35 -16.74
N PHE A 38 0.01 -8.51 -15.82
CA PHE A 38 0.46 -8.49 -14.43
C PHE A 38 -0.67 -7.96 -13.54
N GLN A 39 -0.54 -8.26 -12.26
CA GLN A 39 -1.45 -7.83 -11.22
C GLN A 39 -0.68 -7.06 -10.16
N VAL A 40 -1.29 -5.98 -9.66
CA VAL A 40 -0.80 -5.24 -8.48
C VAL A 40 -1.90 -5.24 -7.45
N SER A 41 -1.58 -5.64 -6.21
CA SER A 41 -2.59 -5.69 -5.15
C SER A 41 -2.05 -5.36 -3.78
N ILE A 42 -2.89 -4.76 -2.94
CA ILE A 42 -2.67 -4.58 -1.50
C ILE A 42 -3.70 -5.37 -0.70
N PRO A 43 -3.38 -5.81 0.54
CA PRO A 43 -4.41 -6.28 1.46
C PRO A 43 -5.43 -5.16 1.73
N ASP A 44 -6.67 -5.56 1.98
CA ASP A 44 -7.67 -4.66 2.52
C ASP A 44 -7.52 -4.53 4.03
N GLU A 45 -7.78 -3.34 4.55
CA GLU A 45 -7.73 -2.99 5.97
C GLU A 45 -8.92 -2.07 6.30
N GLU A 46 -9.25 -1.96 7.59
CA GLU A 46 -10.33 -1.08 8.04
C GLU A 46 -10.04 0.38 7.63
N GLY A 47 -11.05 1.04 7.06
CA GLY A 47 -10.95 2.44 6.60
C GLY A 47 -10.53 2.62 5.13
N ILE A 48 -9.96 1.61 4.48
CA ILE A 48 -9.66 1.71 3.05
C ILE A 48 -10.97 1.71 2.25
N THR A 49 -11.15 2.73 1.40
CA THR A 49 -12.33 2.89 0.54
C THR A 49 -12.00 2.99 -0.94
N LEU A 50 -10.72 3.18 -1.27
CA LEU A 50 -10.19 3.28 -2.61
C LEU A 50 -8.77 2.73 -2.62
N PHE A 51 -8.33 2.25 -3.78
CA PHE A 51 -6.93 1.97 -4.04
C PHE A 51 -6.58 2.50 -5.43
N ALA A 52 -5.63 3.42 -5.53
CA ALA A 52 -5.11 3.90 -6.80
C ALA A 52 -3.74 3.27 -7.07
N PHE A 53 -3.53 2.84 -8.32
CA PHE A 53 -2.25 2.40 -8.82
C PHE A 53 -1.82 3.27 -10.00
N HIS A 54 -0.60 3.81 -9.89
CA HIS A 54 0.06 4.62 -10.90
C HIS A 54 1.45 4.08 -11.17
N GLY A 55 1.81 3.83 -12.44
CA GLY A 55 3.14 3.32 -12.74
C GLY A 55 3.57 3.37 -14.20
N LYS A 56 4.87 3.18 -14.41
CA LYS A 56 5.58 3.13 -15.69
C LYS A 56 6.57 1.97 -15.72
N LEU A 57 6.87 1.47 -16.91
CA LEU A 57 7.84 0.41 -17.14
C LEU A 57 9.15 1.00 -17.65
N ASN A 58 10.26 0.66 -17.02
CA ASN A 58 11.62 1.06 -17.41
C ASN A 58 11.84 2.58 -17.48
N GLU A 59 11.00 3.35 -16.82
CA GLU A 59 11.07 4.82 -16.76
C GLU A 59 10.66 5.27 -15.34
N GLU A 60 11.52 6.05 -14.69
CA GLU A 60 11.28 6.56 -13.33
C GLU A 60 10.07 7.50 -13.26
N MET A 61 9.39 7.53 -12.12
CA MET A 61 8.26 8.44 -11.91
C MET A 61 8.74 9.86 -11.58
N GLU A 62 8.18 10.87 -12.24
CA GLU A 62 8.35 12.28 -11.86
C GLU A 62 7.30 12.67 -10.80
N GLY A 63 7.65 12.47 -9.52
CA GLY A 63 6.75 12.77 -8.40
C GLY A 63 5.49 11.90 -8.41
N LEU A 64 4.32 12.53 -8.30
CA LEU A 64 3.01 11.87 -8.30
C LEU A 64 2.31 11.98 -9.67
N GLU A 65 3.09 11.87 -10.76
CA GLU A 65 2.53 11.84 -12.11
C GLU A 65 1.63 10.62 -12.33
N ALA A 66 0.77 10.68 -13.36
CA ALA A 66 -0.17 9.61 -13.64
C ALA A 66 0.52 8.30 -14.08
N GLY A 67 1.62 8.39 -14.84
CA GLY A 67 2.29 7.24 -15.45
C GLY A 67 1.52 6.62 -16.62
N THR A 68 2.03 5.50 -17.14
CA THR A 68 1.43 4.74 -18.25
C THR A 68 0.16 4.01 -17.81
N TRP A 69 0.17 3.46 -16.60
CA TRP A 69 -0.99 2.87 -15.97
C TRP A 69 -1.45 3.79 -14.84
N ALA A 70 -2.70 4.24 -14.91
CA ALA A 70 -3.34 5.09 -13.90
C ALA A 70 -4.78 4.62 -13.72
N ARG A 71 -5.08 3.97 -12.58
CA ARG A 71 -6.43 3.45 -12.31
C ARG A 71 -6.77 3.50 -10.83
N ASP A 72 -8.00 3.92 -10.57
CA ASP A 72 -8.68 3.73 -9.29
C ASP A 72 -9.42 2.39 -9.25
N ILE A 73 -9.30 1.70 -8.12
CA ILE A 73 -9.96 0.45 -7.80
C ILE A 73 -10.93 0.79 -6.68
N VAL A 74 -12.22 0.79 -7.01
CA VAL A 74 -13.31 1.21 -6.11
C VAL A 74 -13.99 0.04 -5.39
N LYS A 75 -13.53 -1.19 -5.65
CA LYS A 75 -14.08 -2.41 -5.04
C LYS A 75 -12.97 -3.41 -4.74
N LYS A 76 -12.83 -3.76 -3.47
CA LYS A 76 -12.08 -4.93 -3.03
C LYS A 76 -12.76 -6.24 -3.39
N LYS A 77 -11.98 -7.30 -3.57
CA LYS A 77 -12.45 -8.67 -3.75
C LYS A 77 -11.55 -9.61 -2.96
N ASN A 78 -12.14 -10.55 -2.23
CA ASN A 78 -11.42 -11.58 -1.46
C ASN A 78 -10.34 -10.96 -0.54
N GLY A 79 -10.68 -9.87 0.17
CA GLY A 79 -9.79 -9.21 1.12
C GLY A 79 -8.62 -8.43 0.48
N ARG A 80 -8.70 -8.09 -0.81
CA ARG A 80 -7.65 -7.35 -1.52
C ARG A 80 -8.20 -6.30 -2.48
N TRP A 81 -7.44 -5.24 -2.66
CA TRP A 81 -7.62 -4.26 -3.73
C TRP A 81 -6.66 -4.61 -4.86
N THR A 82 -7.17 -4.71 -6.10
CA THR A 82 -6.42 -5.35 -7.18
C THR A 82 -6.57 -4.62 -8.50
N PHE A 83 -5.46 -4.04 -8.98
CA PHE A 83 -5.27 -3.62 -10.36
C PHE A 83 -4.88 -4.82 -11.22
N ASN A 84 -5.47 -4.95 -12.42
CA ASN A 84 -5.17 -6.03 -13.36
C ASN A 84 -4.90 -5.47 -14.74
N GLU A 85 -3.68 -5.66 -15.24
CA GLU A 85 -3.28 -5.41 -16.62
C GLU A 85 -3.18 -6.74 -17.37
N ARG A 86 -3.83 -6.86 -18.53
CA ARG A 86 -3.99 -8.15 -19.25
C ARG A 86 -3.12 -8.27 -20.49
N ASN A 87 -2.55 -7.17 -20.96
CA ASN A 87 -1.98 -7.08 -22.30
C ASN A 87 -0.49 -6.79 -22.32
N SER A 88 0.04 -6.13 -21.28
CA SER A 88 1.46 -5.78 -21.21
C SER A 88 2.35 -7.02 -21.15
N LYS A 89 3.40 -7.04 -21.98
CA LYS A 89 4.39 -8.11 -22.03
C LYS A 89 5.64 -7.66 -21.27
N LEU A 90 5.78 -8.13 -20.04
CA LEU A 90 6.96 -7.85 -19.21
C LEU A 90 8.03 -8.92 -19.46
N ARG A 91 9.30 -8.51 -19.36
CA ARG A 91 10.48 -9.37 -19.50
C ARG A 91 11.25 -9.41 -18.21
N ILE A 92 12.02 -10.48 -18.02
CA ILE A 92 13.00 -10.54 -16.94
C ILE A 92 14.01 -9.41 -17.16
N GLY A 93 14.23 -8.61 -16.12
CA GLY A 93 15.09 -7.41 -16.16
C GLY A 93 14.31 -6.10 -16.32
N ASP A 94 13.03 -6.14 -16.70
CA ASP A 94 12.20 -4.94 -16.68
C ASP A 94 11.98 -4.45 -15.23
N THR A 95 11.92 -3.13 -15.06
CA THR A 95 11.69 -2.46 -13.77
C THR A 95 10.36 -1.71 -13.82
N LEU A 96 9.50 -1.94 -12.83
CA LEU A 96 8.23 -1.22 -12.68
C LEU A 96 8.41 -0.11 -11.63
N TYR A 97 8.34 1.14 -12.07
CA TYR A 97 8.31 2.30 -11.18
C TYR A 97 6.86 2.70 -10.92
N TYR A 98 6.49 2.93 -9.66
CA TYR A 98 5.10 3.16 -9.29
C TYR A 98 4.93 3.91 -7.98
N TRP A 99 3.74 4.46 -7.78
CA TRP A 99 3.21 4.88 -6.49
C TRP A 99 1.77 4.39 -6.32
N THR A 100 1.31 4.33 -5.06
CA THR A 100 -0.04 3.87 -4.70
C THR A 100 -0.69 4.83 -3.71
N TYR A 101 -2.02 4.86 -3.72
CA TYR A 101 -2.83 5.66 -2.79
C TYR A 101 -4.00 4.85 -2.27
N VAL A 102 -4.43 5.11 -1.03
CA VAL A 102 -5.56 4.45 -0.34
C VAL A 102 -6.40 5.45 0.46
#